data_AF-A0A537J5S3-F1
#
_entry.id   AF-A0A537J5S3-F1
#
_cell.length_a   1.000
_cell.length_b   1.000
_cell.length_c   1.000
_cell.angle_alpha   90.00
_cell.angle_beta   90.00
_cell.angle_gamma   90.00
#
_symmetry.space_group_name_H-M   'P 1'
#
loop_
_entity.id
_entity.type
_entity.pdbx_description
1 polymer ?
#
loop_
_entity_poly.entity_id
_entity_poly.type
_entity_poly.pdbx_seq_one_letter_code
_entity_poly.pdbx_strand_id
1 'polypeptide(L)'
;MRQIFLFVFLSVCVNVFGTVRTVNNNPNSLAQYNTIQAAVDASANGDTIYVHGSNIPYAAFTITNKRLIVIGPGWSPVRSFFPFPAQVNAITISGAGSASTEIQGLVIVTPVTLNSPPPDNIHFIRNQFKSAVYILNNGTSS
;
A
#
# COMPACT_ATOMS: atom_id res chain seq x y z
N MET A 1 -7.93 -39.04 23.04
CA MET A 1 -8.49 -38.30 21.88
C MET A 1 -8.76 -36.82 22.17
N ARG A 2 -9.38 -36.47 23.31
CA ARG A 2 -9.71 -35.07 23.67
C ARG A 2 -8.50 -34.12 23.81
N GLN A 3 -7.35 -34.62 24.27
CA GLN A 3 -6.13 -33.82 24.41
C GLN A 3 -5.34 -33.62 23.11
N ILE A 4 -5.47 -34.53 22.14
CA ILE A 4 -4.88 -34.39 20.80
C ILE A 4 -5.55 -33.22 20.07
N PHE A 5 -6.86 -33.05 20.25
CA PHE A 5 -7.61 -31.93 19.65
C PHE A 5 -7.14 -30.56 20.15
N LEU A 6 -6.78 -30.45 21.44
CA LEU A 6 -6.26 -29.22 22.03
C LEU A 6 -4.82 -28.91 21.56
N PHE A 7 -3.99 -29.94 21.41
CA PHE A 7 -2.61 -29.79 20.91
C PHE A 7 -2.57 -29.37 19.43
N VAL A 8 -3.49 -29.90 18.61
CA VAL A 8 -3.67 -29.48 17.20
C VAL A 8 -4.17 -28.05 17.12
N PHE A 9 -5.11 -27.64 17.99
CA PHE A 9 -5.62 -26.26 18.03
C PHE A 9 -4.55 -25.23 18.42
N LEU A 10 -3.64 -25.56 19.35
CA LEU A 10 -2.55 -24.68 19.77
C LEU A 10 -1.44 -24.53 18.71
N SER A 11 -1.32 -25.48 17.80
CA SER A 11 -0.31 -25.49 16.73
C SER A 11 -0.65 -24.55 15.56
N VAL A 12 -1.88 -24.03 15.49
CA VAL A 12 -2.37 -23.15 14.40
C VAL A 12 -2.10 -21.67 14.68
N CYS A 13 -1.48 -21.33 15.82
CA CYS A 13 -1.01 -19.99 16.11
C CYS A 13 0.28 -19.67 15.31
N VAL A 14 0.21 -19.73 13.97
CA VAL A 14 1.27 -19.21 13.12
C VAL A 14 1.35 -17.70 13.29
N ASN A 15 2.55 -17.21 13.58
CA ASN A 15 2.80 -15.78 13.76
C ASN A 15 2.55 -15.05 12.44
N VAL A 16 1.47 -14.28 12.34
CA VAL A 16 1.23 -13.32 11.25
C VAL A 16 1.91 -12.01 11.64
N PHE A 17 3.21 -11.90 11.37
CA PHE A 17 3.91 -10.62 11.50
C PHE A 17 3.76 -9.84 10.19
N GLY A 18 3.18 -8.64 10.26
CA GLY A 18 3.27 -7.68 9.15
C GLY A 18 4.70 -7.16 9.06
N THR A 19 5.32 -7.29 7.89
CA THR A 19 6.66 -6.76 7.63
C THR A 19 6.59 -5.30 7.21
N VAL A 20 7.65 -4.53 7.51
CA VAL A 20 7.80 -3.15 7.04
C VAL A 20 8.81 -3.13 5.90
N ARG A 21 8.41 -2.61 4.75
CA ARG A 21 9.26 -2.45 3.56
C ARG A 21 9.53 -1.00 3.26
N THR A 22 10.79 -0.60 3.23
CA THR A 22 11.19 0.79 2.95
C THR A 22 11.43 0.99 1.45
N VAL A 23 10.92 2.10 0.90
CA VAL A 23 11.07 2.46 -0.51
C VAL A 23 11.69 3.84 -0.65
N ASN A 24 12.76 3.95 -1.44
CA ASN A 24 13.33 5.24 -1.84
C ASN A 24 13.90 5.14 -3.25
N ASN A 25 13.42 5.97 -4.17
CA ASN A 25 13.88 5.97 -5.57
C ASN A 25 15.18 6.78 -5.80
N ASN A 26 15.78 7.35 -4.75
CA ASN A 26 17.13 7.90 -4.83
C ASN A 26 18.16 6.75 -4.91
N PRO A 27 19.01 6.68 -5.94
CA PRO A 27 19.98 5.59 -6.13
C PRO A 27 20.99 5.44 -4.99
N ASN A 28 21.21 6.50 -4.20
CA ASN A 28 22.13 6.48 -3.07
C ASN A 28 21.46 6.10 -1.73
N SER A 29 20.19 5.71 -1.75
CA SER A 29 19.45 5.36 -0.53
C SER A 29 19.73 3.93 -0.07
N LEU A 30 19.73 3.73 1.25
CA LEU A 30 19.80 2.40 1.90
C LEU A 30 18.42 1.72 2.01
N ALA A 31 17.45 2.11 1.18
CA ALA A 31 16.12 1.53 1.23
C ALA A 31 16.13 0.13 0.59
N GLN A 32 15.32 -0.79 1.11
CA GLN A 32 15.20 -2.16 0.58
C GLN A 32 14.76 -2.20 -0.88
N TYR A 33 13.94 -1.24 -1.33
CA TYR A 33 13.44 -1.16 -2.69
C TYR A 33 13.59 0.26 -3.25
N ASN A 34 13.82 0.34 -4.57
CA ASN A 34 13.90 1.60 -5.31
C ASN A 34 12.57 2.00 -5.98
N THR A 35 11.59 1.10 -6.00
CA THR A 35 10.25 1.34 -6.55
C THR A 35 9.17 0.85 -5.60
N ILE A 36 8.01 1.49 -5.64
CA ILE A 36 6.85 1.07 -4.83
C ILE A 36 6.34 -0.28 -5.32
N GLN A 37 6.33 -0.52 -6.64
CA GLN A 37 5.89 -1.80 -7.21
C GLN A 37 6.72 -2.98 -6.70
N ALA A 38 8.06 -2.87 -6.68
CA ALA A 38 8.91 -3.96 -6.18
C ALA A 38 8.63 -4.28 -4.69
N ALA A 39 8.33 -3.27 -3.88
CA ALA A 39 7.91 -3.48 -2.50
C ALA A 39 6.52 -4.12 -2.40
N VAL A 40 5.57 -3.71 -3.24
CA VAL A 40 4.24 -4.33 -3.34
C VAL A 40 4.33 -5.80 -3.73
N ASP A 41 5.18 -6.13 -4.70
CA ASP A 41 5.35 -7.50 -5.21
C ASP A 41 5.92 -8.41 -4.14
N ALA A 42 6.90 -7.92 -3.37
CA ALA A 42 7.50 -8.66 -2.27
C ALA A 42 6.61 -8.75 -1.02
N SER A 43 5.56 -7.93 -0.91
CA SER A 43 4.69 -7.84 0.26
C SER A 43 3.61 -8.92 0.31
N ALA A 44 3.35 -9.40 1.53
CA ALA A 44 2.24 -10.26 1.91
C ALA A 44 1.07 -9.46 2.50
N ASN A 45 -0.05 -10.13 2.74
CA ASN A 45 -1.24 -9.52 3.36
C ASN A 45 -0.93 -8.96 4.75
N GLY A 46 -1.24 -7.68 4.94
CA GLY A 46 -1.01 -6.95 6.19
C GLY A 46 0.36 -6.27 6.29
N ASP A 47 1.21 -6.37 5.28
CA ASP A 47 2.49 -5.67 5.25
C ASP A 47 2.31 -4.15 5.12
N THR A 48 3.30 -3.43 5.63
CA THR A 48 3.40 -1.97 5.53
C THR A 48 4.53 -1.57 4.60
N ILE A 49 4.25 -0.67 3.67
CA ILE A 49 5.24 -0.06 2.77
C ILE A 49 5.48 1.37 3.22
N TYR A 50 6.69 1.67 3.69
CA TYR A 50 7.12 3.00 4.08
C TYR A 50 7.85 3.68 2.91
N VAL A 51 7.22 4.70 2.34
CA VAL A 51 7.73 5.42 1.17
C VAL A 51 8.42 6.70 1.62
N HIS A 52 9.70 6.84 1.27
CA HIS A 52 10.46 8.04 1.53
C HIS A 52 10.10 9.17 0.54
N GLY A 53 10.13 10.40 1.02
CA GLY A 53 10.03 11.58 0.18
C GLY A 53 11.20 11.70 -0.78
N SER A 54 10.94 12.16 -2.01
CA SER A 54 11.97 12.31 -3.05
C SER A 54 11.63 13.45 -4.00
N ASN A 55 12.67 14.06 -4.59
CA ASN A 55 12.52 15.02 -5.68
C ASN A 55 12.18 14.33 -7.03
N ILE A 56 12.37 13.02 -7.11
CA ILE A 56 12.00 12.21 -8.27
C ILE A 56 10.60 11.60 -8.02
N PRO A 57 9.62 11.79 -8.91
CA PRO A 57 8.32 11.14 -8.79
C PRO A 57 8.43 9.62 -8.88
N TYR A 58 7.64 8.90 -8.09
CA TYR A 58 7.48 7.46 -8.22
C TYR A 58 6.56 7.12 -9.40
N ALA A 59 6.91 6.05 -10.11
CA ALA A 59 6.07 5.45 -11.13
C ALA A 59 4.73 4.98 -10.54
N ALA A 60 3.77 4.72 -11.43
CA ALA A 60 2.51 4.10 -11.05
C ALA A 60 2.73 2.72 -10.43
N PHE A 61 1.89 2.33 -9.49
CA PHE A 61 1.92 1.00 -8.90
C PHE A 61 0.51 0.42 -8.75
N THR A 62 0.44 -0.91 -8.70
CA THR A 62 -0.80 -1.67 -8.60
C THR A 62 -0.75 -2.64 -7.43
N ILE A 63 -1.78 -2.60 -6.59
CA ILE A 63 -2.04 -3.56 -5.50
C ILE A 63 -3.10 -4.54 -5.99
N THR A 64 -2.73 -5.83 -6.11
CA THR A 64 -3.65 -6.86 -6.58
C THR A 64 -3.88 -7.92 -5.51
N ASN A 65 -5.14 -8.06 -5.13
CA ASN A 65 -5.66 -9.08 -4.23
C ASN A 65 -4.86 -9.23 -2.91
N LYS A 66 -4.40 -8.11 -2.36
CA LYS A 66 -3.67 -8.09 -1.09
C LYS A 66 -3.95 -6.83 -0.27
N ARG A 67 -4.15 -7.00 1.04
CA ARG A 67 -4.34 -5.86 1.96
C ARG A 67 -2.98 -5.28 2.33
N LEU A 68 -2.72 -4.02 1.97
CA LEU A 68 -1.48 -3.33 2.32
C LEU A 68 -1.74 -2.01 3.03
N ILE A 69 -0.74 -1.54 3.78
CA ILE A 69 -0.69 -0.19 4.32
C ILE A 69 0.47 0.54 3.65
N VAL A 70 0.22 1.60 2.90
CA VAL A 70 1.25 2.41 2.24
C VAL A 70 1.33 3.76 2.95
N ILE A 71 2.49 4.07 3.52
CA ILE A 71 2.70 5.30 4.31
C ILE A 71 3.81 6.12 3.68
N GLY A 72 3.45 7.30 3.18
CA GLY A 72 4.37 8.34 2.75
C GLY A 72 4.78 9.30 3.87
N PRO A 73 5.65 10.28 3.58
CA PRO A 73 6.14 11.26 4.54
C PRO A 73 5.08 12.30 4.95
N GLY A 74 3.91 12.31 4.30
CA GLY A 74 2.89 13.35 4.38
C GLY A 74 2.85 14.20 3.10
N TRP A 75 1.67 14.74 2.76
CA TRP A 75 1.50 15.57 1.56
C TRP A 75 2.19 16.94 1.66
N SER A 76 2.30 17.47 2.88
CA SER A 76 3.05 18.70 3.20
C SER A 76 4.00 18.42 4.38
N PRO A 77 5.16 17.79 4.13
CA PRO A 77 6.08 17.43 5.19
C PRO A 77 6.80 18.67 5.73
N VAL A 78 6.46 19.09 6.95
CA VAL A 78 7.13 20.21 7.63
C VAL A 78 8.41 19.70 8.28
N ARG A 79 9.54 19.68 7.55
CA ARG A 79 10.84 19.23 8.07
C ARG A 79 12.00 20.13 7.64
N SER A 80 12.94 20.37 8.56
CA SER A 80 14.10 21.26 8.37
C SER A 80 15.13 20.74 7.37
N PHE A 81 15.13 19.44 7.05
CA PHE A 81 16.02 18.83 6.06
C PHE A 81 15.21 17.91 5.14
N PHE A 82 15.21 18.22 3.83
CA PHE A 82 14.54 17.48 2.75
C PHE A 82 13.01 17.31 2.89
N PRO A 83 12.23 18.40 2.77
CA PRO A 83 10.77 18.38 2.84
C PRO A 83 10.15 17.88 1.53
N PHE A 84 10.67 16.79 0.98
CA PHE A 84 10.11 16.25 -0.26
C PHE A 84 8.87 15.40 0.04
N PRO A 85 7.74 15.65 -0.66
CA PRO A 85 6.63 14.72 -0.62
C PRO A 85 7.00 13.41 -1.35
N ALA A 86 6.23 12.35 -1.12
CA ALA A 86 6.25 11.18 -2.00
C ALA A 86 5.21 11.39 -3.10
N GLN A 87 5.64 11.91 -4.24
CA GLN A 87 4.77 12.09 -5.40
C GLN A 87 4.66 10.77 -6.19
N VAL A 88 3.45 10.26 -6.40
CA VAL A 88 3.16 9.04 -7.14
C VAL A 88 2.34 9.38 -8.39
N ASN A 89 2.68 8.76 -9.51
CA ASN A 89 1.96 8.98 -10.76
C ASN A 89 0.51 8.48 -10.67
N ALA A 90 0.27 7.18 -10.56
CA ALA A 90 -1.06 6.58 -10.46
C ALA A 90 -1.10 5.47 -9.38
N ILE A 91 -2.28 5.19 -8.85
CA ILE A 91 -2.51 4.05 -7.94
C ILE A 91 -3.66 3.23 -8.49
N THR A 92 -3.45 1.93 -8.66
CA THR A 92 -4.53 0.98 -8.97
C THR A 92 -4.65 -0.02 -7.84
N ILE A 93 -5.88 -0.24 -7.35
CA ILE A 93 -6.17 -1.25 -6.34
C ILE A 93 -7.25 -2.18 -6.91
N SER A 94 -6.98 -3.48 -6.95
CA SER A 94 -7.87 -4.48 -7.52
C SER A 94 -7.96 -5.73 -6.65
N GLY A 95 -9.06 -6.47 -6.81
CA GLY A 95 -9.27 -7.74 -6.13
C GLY A 95 -9.87 -7.59 -4.72
N ALA A 96 -10.81 -8.46 -4.37
CA ALA A 96 -11.50 -8.43 -3.09
C ALA A 96 -10.54 -8.59 -1.89
N GLY A 97 -9.42 -9.30 -2.06
CA GLY A 97 -8.38 -9.43 -1.04
C GLY A 97 -7.64 -8.14 -0.72
N SER A 98 -7.82 -7.07 -1.51
CA SER A 98 -7.29 -5.74 -1.22
C SER A 98 -8.20 -4.91 -0.31
N ALA A 99 -9.28 -5.50 0.21
CA ALA A 99 -10.15 -4.84 1.17
C ALA A 99 -9.37 -4.37 2.40
N SER A 100 -9.76 -3.22 2.96
CA SER A 100 -9.05 -2.57 4.08
C SER A 100 -7.62 -2.13 3.77
N THR A 101 -7.26 -1.98 2.49
CA THR A 101 -5.99 -1.34 2.11
C THR A 101 -6.03 0.14 2.48
N GLU A 102 -4.92 0.62 2.99
CA GLU A 102 -4.77 1.98 3.45
C GLU A 102 -3.63 2.68 2.73
N ILE A 103 -3.91 3.87 2.19
CA ILE A 103 -2.94 4.72 1.54
C ILE A 103 -2.85 6.02 2.33
N GLN A 104 -1.65 6.38 2.80
CA GLN A 104 -1.43 7.56 3.62
C GLN A 104 -0.31 8.45 3.12
N GLY A 105 -0.48 9.77 3.29
CA GLY A 105 0.64 10.72 3.21
C GLY A 105 1.34 10.84 1.85
N LEU A 106 0.64 10.53 0.76
CA LEU A 106 1.16 10.63 -0.62
C LEU A 106 0.60 11.86 -1.35
N VAL A 107 1.33 12.31 -2.37
CA VAL A 107 0.83 13.25 -3.39
C VAL A 107 0.54 12.47 -4.66
N ILE A 108 -0.73 12.37 -5.04
CA ILE A 108 -1.19 11.51 -6.14
C ILE A 108 -1.52 12.39 -7.35
N VAL A 109 -0.80 12.18 -8.45
CA VAL A 109 -0.85 13.10 -9.62
C VAL A 109 -2.00 12.78 -10.56
N THR A 110 -2.13 11.51 -10.94
CA THR A 110 -3.14 11.00 -11.86
C THR A 110 -4.18 10.18 -11.11
N PRO A 111 -5.29 9.78 -11.76
CA PRO A 111 -6.39 9.17 -11.04
C PRO A 111 -6.00 7.93 -10.24
N VAL A 112 -6.63 7.80 -9.07
CA VAL A 112 -6.67 6.52 -8.36
C VAL A 112 -7.81 5.68 -8.94
N THR A 113 -7.53 4.43 -9.26
CA THR A 113 -8.53 3.52 -9.83
C THR A 113 -8.73 2.32 -8.93
N LEU A 114 -9.97 2.12 -8.47
CA LEU A 114 -10.41 0.87 -7.83
C LEU A 114 -11.07 0.00 -8.90
N ASN A 115 -10.51 -1.17 -9.18
CA ASN A 115 -10.92 -2.07 -10.26
C ASN A 115 -11.66 -3.32 -9.75
N SER A 116 -12.38 -3.98 -10.66
CA SER A 116 -13.16 -5.19 -10.40
C SER A 116 -12.30 -6.44 -10.06
N PRO A 117 -12.72 -7.29 -9.10
CA PRO A 117 -13.81 -7.04 -8.15
C PRO A 117 -13.40 -5.89 -7.21
N PRO A 118 -14.28 -4.89 -7.01
CA PRO A 118 -13.92 -3.68 -6.28
C PRO A 118 -13.57 -4.04 -4.84
N PRO A 119 -12.40 -3.62 -4.33
CA PRO A 119 -12.05 -3.84 -2.94
C PRO A 119 -12.92 -2.99 -2.01
N ASP A 120 -13.28 -3.54 -0.86
CA ASP A 120 -14.12 -2.85 0.14
C ASP A 120 -13.27 -2.14 1.22
N ASN A 121 -13.85 -1.18 1.93
CA ASN A 121 -13.25 -0.50 3.09
C ASN A 121 -11.87 0.12 2.81
N ILE A 122 -11.66 0.73 1.64
CA ILE A 122 -10.40 1.40 1.30
C ILE A 122 -10.26 2.73 2.04
N HIS A 123 -9.11 2.96 2.66
CA HIS A 123 -8.83 4.19 3.43
C HIS A 123 -7.77 5.04 2.74
N PHE A 124 -8.10 6.31 2.47
CA PHE A 124 -7.14 7.32 2.03
C PHE A 124 -7.00 8.37 3.13
N ILE A 125 -5.83 8.41 3.80
CA ILE A 125 -5.63 9.27 4.97
C ILE A 125 -4.50 10.28 4.72
N ARG A 126 -4.78 11.57 4.86
CA ARG A 126 -3.76 12.64 4.73
C ARG A 126 -3.01 12.65 3.38
N ASN A 127 -3.69 12.27 2.30
CA ASN A 127 -3.15 12.37 0.93
C ASN A 127 -3.55 13.70 0.28
N GLN A 128 -2.79 14.13 -0.72
CA GLN A 128 -3.20 15.18 -1.66
C GLN A 128 -3.51 14.54 -3.02
N PHE A 129 -4.72 14.75 -3.53
CA PHE A 129 -5.12 14.31 -4.86
C PHE A 129 -5.06 15.49 -5.83
N LYS A 130 -4.25 15.38 -6.89
CA LYS A 130 -4.20 16.36 -7.99
C LYS A 130 -5.15 16.00 -9.14
N SER A 131 -5.81 14.85 -9.05
CA SER A 131 -6.78 14.34 -10.03
C SER A 131 -7.92 13.56 -9.33
N ALA A 132 -8.87 13.06 -10.12
CA ALA A 132 -10.06 12.35 -9.63
C ALA A 132 -9.74 10.97 -9.01
N VAL A 133 -10.67 10.44 -8.22
CA VAL A 133 -10.66 9.05 -7.76
C VAL A 133 -11.80 8.31 -8.47
N TYR A 134 -11.48 7.26 -9.22
CA TYR A 134 -12.45 6.42 -9.93
C TYR A 134 -12.68 5.11 -9.19
N ILE A 135 -13.94 4.83 -8.89
CA ILE A 135 -14.38 3.54 -8.36
C ILE A 135 -15.12 2.83 -9.49
N LEU A 136 -14.44 1.89 -10.13
CA LEU A 136 -14.95 1.19 -11.30
C LEU A 136 -15.48 -0.18 -10.87
N ASN A 137 -16.80 -0.33 -10.88
CA ASN A 137 -17.43 -1.64 -10.78
C ASN A 137 -17.67 -2.19 -12.19
N ASN A 138 -16.70 -2.93 -12.74
CA ASN A 138 -16.89 -3.66 -14.00
C ASN A 138 -17.54 -5.03 -13.79
N GLY A 139 -17.97 -5.35 -12.56
CA GLY A 139 -18.73 -6.57 -12.23
C GLY A 139 -20.23 -6.29 -12.27
N THR A 140 -21.01 -7.24 -12.79
CA THR A 140 -22.46 -7.24 -12.65
C THR A 140 -22.80 -7.27 -11.16
N SER A 141 -23.51 -6.25 -10.67
CA SER A 141 -24.13 -6.27 -9.34
C SER A 141 -24.96 -7.56 -9.23
N SER A 142 -24.52 -8.51 -8.42
CA SER A 142 -25.32 -9.67 -8.01
C SER A 142 -26.29 -9.27 -6.92
#